data_AF-C9MY08-F1
#
_entry.id   AF-C9MY08-F1
#
_cell.length_a   1.000
_cell.length_b   1.000
_cell.length_c   1.000
_cell.angle_alpha   90.00
_cell.angle_beta   90.00
_cell.angle_gamma   90.00
#
_symmetry.space_group_name_H-M   'P 1'
#
loop_
_entity.id
_entity.type
_entity.pdbx_description
1 polymer ?
#
loop_
_entity_poly.entity_id
_entity_poly.type
_entity_poly.pdbx_seq_one_letter_code
_entity_poly.pdbx_strand_id
1 'polypeptide(L)'
;MPSERFVSHILIHLPPKNFKMVNRYGFYSRQISGRLKEVIDAFRKNIAVSRYSFYQRQMYKTFGMNPFYCPTCKVKMIVWEFYHYRYPPLKKYY
;
A
#
# COMPACT_ATOMS: atom_id res chain seq x y z
N MET A 1 -1.80 39.84 12.26
CA MET A 1 -0.35 39.65 12.10
C MET A 1 0.10 40.55 10.95
N PRO A 2 1.20 41.33 11.06
CA PRO A 2 1.69 42.16 9.96
C PRO A 2 2.02 41.32 8.72
N SER A 3 1.74 41.86 7.52
CA SER A 3 1.94 41.17 6.23
C SER A 3 3.38 40.69 6.03
N GLU A 4 4.36 41.47 6.47
CA GLU A 4 5.78 41.12 6.38
C GLU A 4 6.14 39.86 7.16
N ARG A 5 5.56 39.67 8.35
CA ARG A 5 5.77 38.45 9.15
C ARG A 5 5.12 37.23 8.52
N PHE A 6 4.02 37.41 7.81
CA PHE A 6 3.37 36.32 7.08
C PHE A 6 4.22 35.87 5.88
N VAL A 7 4.74 36.83 5.11
CA VAL A 7 5.60 36.55 3.95
C VAL A 7 6.90 35.87 4.38
N SER A 8 7.53 36.31 5.48
CA SER A 8 8.76 35.68 5.96
C SER A 8 8.56 34.23 6.40
N HIS A 9 7.43 33.90 7.04
CA HIS A 9 7.11 32.53 7.42
C HIS A 9 6.91 31.61 6.20
N ILE A 10 6.34 32.11 5.11
CA ILE A 10 6.18 31.34 3.87
C ILE A 10 7.54 31.07 3.21
N LEU A 11 8.43 32.07 3.20
CA LEU A 11 9.74 31.96 2.53
C LEU A 11 10.66 30.90 3.16
N ILE A 12 10.51 30.59 4.46
CA ILE A 12 11.28 29.53 5.13
C ILE A 12 11.02 28.14 4.52
N HIS A 13 9.83 27.93 3.97
CA HIS A 13 9.46 26.67 3.33
C HIS A 13 9.90 26.58 1.86
N LEU A 14 10.42 27.65 1.27
CA LEU A 14 10.92 27.68 -0.10
C LEU A 14 12.43 27.43 -0.09
N PRO A 15 12.95 26.41 -0.79
CA PRO A 15 14.38 26.18 -0.85
C PRO A 15 15.08 27.30 -1.62
N PRO A 16 16.31 27.66 -1.23
CA PRO A 16 17.11 28.61 -1.99
C PRO A 16 17.44 28.06 -3.39
N LYS A 17 17.68 28.97 -4.33
CA LYS A 17 18.02 28.62 -5.72
C LYS A 17 19.22 27.66 -5.72
N ASN A 18 19.09 26.55 -6.45
CA ASN A 18 20.05 25.42 -6.53
C ASN A 18 20.03 24.41 -5.36
N PHE A 19 19.17 24.58 -4.35
CA PHE A 19 18.94 23.57 -3.31
C PHE A 19 17.65 22.80 -3.58
N LYS A 20 17.69 21.48 -3.42
CA LYS A 20 16.51 20.60 -3.51
C LYS A 20 16.09 20.20 -2.09
N MET A 21 14.85 20.47 -1.71
CA MET A 21 14.29 19.86 -0.50
C MET A 21 14.12 18.36 -0.71
N VAL A 22 14.68 17.56 0.19
CA VAL A 22 14.49 16.10 0.20
C VAL A 22 13.34 15.78 1.14
N ASN A 23 12.16 15.51 0.58
CA ASN A 23 11.02 15.01 1.37
C ASN A 23 11.28 13.56 1.77
N ARG A 24 11.61 13.33 3.04
CA ARG A 24 11.64 11.98 3.64
C ARG A 24 10.21 11.59 3.98
N TYR A 25 9.52 10.99 3.02
CA TYR A 25 8.11 10.60 3.12
C TYR A 25 7.85 9.60 4.26
N GLY A 26 7.56 10.11 5.47
CA GLY A 26 6.87 9.43 6.58
C GLY A 26 7.18 7.93 6.77
N PHE A 27 6.14 7.14 7.04
CA PHE A 27 6.22 5.70 7.31
C PHE A 27 6.89 4.84 6.22
N TYR A 28 7.13 5.41 5.04
CA TYR A 28 7.80 4.75 3.90
C TYR A 28 9.28 5.17 3.73
N SER A 29 9.83 5.92 4.70
CA SER A 29 11.27 6.20 4.80
C SER A 29 12.07 4.89 4.80
N ARG A 30 13.21 4.85 4.10
CA ARG A 30 14.15 3.70 4.19
C ARG A 30 14.75 3.53 5.59
N GLN A 31 14.88 4.64 6.31
CA GLN A 31 15.43 4.68 7.66
C GLN A 31 14.30 5.05 8.62
N ILE A 32 13.68 4.03 9.19
CA ILE A 32 12.61 4.14 10.19
C ILE A 32 13.24 3.99 11.57
N SER A 33 12.93 4.88 12.50
CA SER A 33 13.41 4.78 13.88
C SER A 33 12.90 3.50 14.55
N GLY A 34 13.70 2.90 15.43
CA GLY A 34 13.30 1.66 16.14
C GLY A 34 11.96 1.80 16.86
N ARG A 35 11.79 2.92 17.57
CA ARG A 35 10.53 3.28 18.25
C ARG A 35 9.32 3.34 17.32
N LEU A 36 9.48 3.83 16.08
CA LEU A 36 8.38 3.85 15.11
C LEU A 36 8.05 2.43 14.62
N LYS A 37 9.06 1.57 14.45
CA LYS A 37 8.82 0.16 14.09
C LYS A 37 8.03 -0.57 15.18
N GLU A 38 8.41 -0.40 16.44
CA GLU A 38 7.70 -1.01 17.58
C GLU A 38 6.23 -0.60 17.64
N VAL A 39 5.95 0.69 17.44
CA VAL A 39 4.57 1.20 17.40
C VAL A 39 3.79 0.64 16.20
N ILE A 40 4.40 0.58 15.01
CA ILE A 40 3.77 -0.02 13.82
C ILE A 40 3.47 -1.50 14.04
N ASP A 41 4.39 -2.25 14.64
CA ASP A 41 4.21 -3.69 14.90
C ASP A 41 3.14 -3.93 15.96
N ALA A 42 3.08 -3.11 17.01
CA ALA A 42 1.97 -3.14 17.97
C ALA A 42 0.62 -2.87 17.27
N PHE A 43 0.58 -1.92 16.34
CA PHE A 43 -0.61 -1.63 15.55
C PHE A 43 -1.00 -2.79 14.63
N ARG A 44 -0.02 -3.43 13.97
CA ARG A 44 -0.24 -4.60 13.10
C ARG A 44 -0.80 -5.79 13.86
N LYS A 45 -0.35 -6.05 15.09
CA LYS A 45 -0.87 -7.15 15.94
C LYS A 45 -2.36 -7.00 16.25
N ASN A 46 -2.87 -5.78 16.30
CA ASN A 46 -4.29 -5.48 16.55
C ASN A 46 -5.17 -5.53 15.28
N ILE A 47 -4.57 -5.71 14.10
CA ILE A 47 -5.34 -5.92 12.88
C ILE A 47 -5.73 -7.38 12.84
N ALA A 48 -7.02 -7.67 13.04
CA ALA A 48 -7.57 -9.01 12.84
C ALA A 48 -7.13 -9.53 11.47
N VAL A 49 -6.32 -10.59 11.46
CA VAL A 49 -5.84 -11.23 10.24
C VAL A 49 -7.05 -11.87 9.57
N SER A 50 -7.61 -11.16 8.59
CA SER A 50 -8.68 -11.69 7.77
C SER A 50 -8.20 -12.97 7.11
N ARG A 51 -9.03 -14.02 7.18
CA ARG A 51 -8.81 -15.27 6.42
C ARG A 51 -8.72 -15.02 4.91
N TYR A 52 -9.31 -13.92 4.45
CA TYR A 52 -9.28 -13.47 3.06
C TYR A 52 -8.22 -12.42 2.82
N SER A 53 -7.56 -12.51 1.66
CA SER A 53 -6.61 -11.49 1.21
C SER A 53 -7.28 -10.13 1.06
N PHE A 54 -6.49 -9.06 1.11
CA PHE A 54 -6.99 -7.70 0.86
C PHE A 54 -7.79 -7.62 -0.44
N TYR A 55 -7.29 -8.26 -1.50
CA TYR A 55 -7.95 -8.30 -2.81
C TYR A 55 -9.32 -8.97 -2.75
N GLN A 56 -9.43 -10.15 -2.13
CA GLN A 56 -10.72 -10.82 -1.94
C GLN A 56 -11.72 -9.95 -1.18
N ARG A 57 -11.25 -9.25 -0.14
CA ARG A 57 -12.10 -8.37 0.66
C ARG A 57 -12.60 -7.18 -0.15
N GLN A 58 -11.74 -6.57 -0.97
CA GLN A 58 -12.14 -5.46 -1.84
C GLN A 58 -13.13 -5.91 -2.91
N MET A 59 -12.85 -7.02 -3.59
CA MET A 59 -13.78 -7.57 -4.59
C MET A 59 -15.15 -7.89 -3.98
N TYR A 60 -15.17 -8.46 -2.78
CA TYR A 60 -16.43 -8.71 -2.08
C TYR A 60 -17.17 -7.42 -1.72
N LYS A 61 -16.48 -6.38 -1.25
CA LYS A 61 -17.10 -5.08 -0.94
C LYS A 61 -17.65 -4.38 -2.17
N THR A 62 -16.93 -4.43 -3.29
CA THR A 62 -17.30 -3.72 -4.52
C THR A 62 -18.35 -4.47 -5.34
N PHE A 63 -18.23 -5.79 -5.43
CA PHE A 63 -19.01 -6.62 -6.36
C PHE A 63 -19.88 -7.68 -5.67
N GLY A 64 -19.81 -7.84 -4.35
CA GLY A 64 -20.56 -8.86 -3.62
C GLY A 64 -20.09 -10.29 -3.86
N MET A 65 -18.95 -10.50 -4.54
CA MET A 65 -18.45 -11.82 -4.91
C MET A 65 -16.97 -12.02 -4.55
N ASN A 66 -16.58 -13.27 -4.29
CA ASN A 66 -15.18 -13.63 -4.09
C ASN A 66 -14.60 -14.13 -5.42
N PRO A 67 -13.55 -13.49 -5.98
CA PRO A 67 -13.01 -13.81 -7.30
C PRO A 67 -12.35 -15.19 -7.39
N PHE A 68 -12.07 -15.82 -6.24
CA PHE A 68 -11.46 -17.15 -6.18
C PHE A 68 -12.50 -18.25 -5.89
N TYR A 69 -13.78 -17.97 -6.03
CA TYR A 69 -14.86 -18.95 -5.94
C TYR A 69 -15.65 -18.97 -7.24
N CYS A 70 -15.99 -20.16 -7.71
CA CYS A 70 -16.83 -20.32 -8.89
C CYS A 70 -18.22 -19.72 -8.61
N PRO A 71 -18.76 -18.83 -9.47
CA PRO A 71 -20.06 -18.20 -9.26
C PRO A 71 -21.22 -19.21 -9.30
N THR A 72 -21.06 -20.31 -10.05
CA THR A 72 -22.06 -21.36 -10.19
C THR A 72 -21.94 -22.40 -9.09
N CYS A 73 -20.76 -23.02 -8.95
CA CYS A 73 -20.56 -24.16 -8.05
C CYS A 73 -20.24 -23.77 -6.61
N LYS A 74 -19.88 -22.49 -6.35
CA LYS A 74 -19.42 -21.97 -5.05
C LYS A 74 -18.22 -22.73 -4.45
N VAL A 75 -17.45 -23.42 -5.28
CA VAL A 75 -16.21 -24.10 -4.90
C VAL A 75 -15.02 -23.16 -5.11
N LYS A 76 -14.01 -23.27 -4.24
CA LYS A 76 -12.76 -22.50 -4.36
C LYS A 76 -12.01 -22.92 -5.62
N MET A 77 -11.68 -21.96 -6.47
CA MET A 77 -10.95 -22.17 -7.71
C MET A 77 -9.48 -22.44 -7.41
N ILE A 78 -8.88 -23.33 -8.21
CA ILE A 78 -7.44 -23.61 -8.21
C ILE A 78 -6.82 -22.79 -9.35
N VAL A 79 -5.61 -22.28 -9.13
CA VAL A 79 -4.88 -21.57 -10.18
C VAL A 79 -4.39 -22.59 -11.19
N TRP A 80 -4.87 -22.49 -12.43
CA TRP A 80 -4.44 -23.39 -13.50
C TRP A 80 -3.13 -22.90 -14.12
N GLU A 81 -3.12 -21.67 -14.64
CA GLU A 81 -2.00 -21.09 -15.40
C GLU A 81 -1.92 -19.57 -15.17
N PHE A 82 -0.70 -19.02 -15.16
CA PHE A 82 -0.48 -17.57 -15.12
C PHE A 82 -0.01 -17.06 -16.49
N TYR A 83 -0.81 -16.19 -17.10
CA TYR A 83 -0.40 -15.50 -18.32
C TYR A 83 0.40 -14.24 -17.98
N HIS A 84 1.59 -14.11 -18.56
CA HIS A 84 2.37 -12.87 -18.50
C HIS A 84 3.02 -12.57 -19.84
N TYR A 85 2.76 -11.38 -20.39
CA TYR A 85 3.17 -10.97 -21.73
C TYR A 85 4.69 -10.97 -21.98
N ARG A 86 5.52 -10.96 -20.93
CA ARG A 86 7.00 -10.99 -21.03
C ARG A 86 7.69 -12.31 -20.64
N TYR A 87 6.96 -13.30 -20.12
CA TYR A 87 7.59 -14.55 -19.64
C TYR A 87 7.25 -15.73 -20.57
N PRO A 88 8.18 -16.71 -20.72
CA PRO A 88 8.00 -17.89 -21.58
C PRO A 88 6.98 -18.87 -20.98
N PRO A 89 6.62 -20.00 -21.64
CA PRO A 89 5.29 -20.60 -21.54
C PRO A 89 4.92 -21.10 -20.14
N LEU A 90 3.60 -21.16 -19.96
CA LEU A 90 2.84 -21.33 -18.74
C LEU A 90 3.39 -22.44 -17.83
N LYS A 91 3.71 -22.10 -16.57
CA LYS A 91 3.91 -23.10 -15.52
C LYS A 91 2.54 -23.55 -15.03
N LYS A 92 2.22 -24.83 -15.20
CA LYS A 92 1.03 -25.46 -14.59
C LYS A 92 1.33 -25.70 -13.11
N TYR A 93 0.45 -25.21 -12.25
CA TYR A 93 0.53 -25.42 -10.81
C TYR A 93 -0.52 -26.49 -10.45
N TYR A 94 -0.08 -27.76 -10.36
CA TYR A 94 -0.92 -28.85 -9.88
C TYR A 94 -1.02 -28.80 -8.34
#